data_AF-A0A857CDZ9-F1
#
_entry.id   AF-A0A857CDZ9-F1
#
_cell.length_a   1.000
_cell.length_b   1.000
_cell.length_c   1.000
_cell.angle_alpha   90.00
_cell.angle_beta   90.00
_cell.angle_gamma   90.00
#
_symmetry.space_group_name_H-M   'P 1'
#
loop_
_entity.id
_entity.type
_entity.pdbx_description
1 polymer ?
#
loop_
_entity_poly.entity_id
_entity_poly.type
_entity_poly.pdbx_seq_one_letter_code
_entity_poly.pdbx_strand_id
1 'polypeptide(L)'
;MDSDRIAEIIIAEIRSTVPELEAQPIARADSMADLGVDSIERSEIILATLEAIGLKVPMVQLHGPRNIGELADLLHAKSKA
;
A
#
# COMPACT_ATOMS: atom_id res chain seq x y z
N MET A 1 4.79 11.97 8.84
CA MET A 1 3.55 11.38 8.29
C MET A 1 3.23 10.15 9.13
N ASP A 2 1.96 9.95 9.48
CA ASP A 2 1.51 8.81 10.28
C ASP A 2 1.05 7.65 9.38
N SER A 3 0.71 6.52 10.01
CA SER A 3 0.23 5.32 9.31
C SER A 3 -1.12 5.54 8.62
N ASP A 4 -1.99 6.39 9.14
CA ASP A 4 -3.28 6.70 8.51
C ASP A 4 -3.10 7.40 7.19
N ARG A 5 -2.22 8.40 7.15
CA ARG A 5 -1.90 9.07 5.90
C ARG A 5 -1.20 8.16 4.88
N ILE A 6 -0.37 7.22 5.33
CA ILE A 6 0.23 6.22 4.42
C ILE A 6 -0.85 5.30 3.83
N ALA A 7 -1.80 4.84 4.64
CA ALA A 7 -2.89 4.00 4.14
C ALA A 7 -3.75 4.74 3.10
N GLU A 8 -4.03 6.03 3.30
CA GLU A 8 -4.73 6.85 2.31
C GLU A 8 -3.97 6.93 0.98
N ILE A 9 -2.64 7.05 1.03
CA ILE A 9 -1.79 7.04 -0.17
C ILE A 9 -1.85 5.67 -0.85
N ILE A 10 -1.72 4.56 -0.09
CA ILE A 10 -1.84 3.21 -0.65
C ILE A 10 -3.19 3.03 -1.35
N ILE A 11 -4.29 3.50 -0.75
CA ILE A 11 -5.63 3.43 -1.34
C ILE A 11 -5.71 4.27 -2.63
N ALA A 12 -5.10 5.44 -2.65
CA ALA A 12 -5.02 6.27 -3.86
C ALA A 12 -4.24 5.56 -4.98
N GLU A 13 -3.11 4.94 -4.66
CA GLU A 13 -2.32 4.17 -5.63
C GLU A 13 -3.07 2.93 -6.13
N ILE A 14 -3.80 2.21 -5.25
CA ILE A 14 -4.67 1.10 -5.68
C ILE A 14 -5.65 1.57 -6.75
N ARG A 15 -6.30 2.72 -6.54
CA ARG A 15 -7.28 3.27 -7.50
C ARG A 15 -6.63 3.76 -8.79
N SER A 16 -5.39 4.23 -8.72
CA SER A 16 -4.63 4.67 -9.90
C SER A 16 -4.14 3.48 -10.73
N THR A 17 -3.76 2.39 -10.09
CA THR A 17 -3.22 1.19 -10.75
C THR A 17 -4.33 0.25 -11.23
N VAL A 18 -5.43 0.14 -10.48
CA VAL A 18 -6.54 -0.79 -10.76
C VAL A 18 -7.85 0.01 -10.93
N PRO A 19 -8.16 0.49 -12.15
CA PRO A 19 -9.32 1.33 -12.42
C PRO A 19 -10.66 0.71 -12.00
N GLU A 20 -10.76 -0.62 -12.00
CA GLU A 20 -11.95 -1.37 -11.55
C GLU A 20 -12.27 -1.13 -10.05
N LEU A 21 -11.29 -0.69 -9.27
CA LEU A 21 -11.41 -0.39 -7.84
C LEU A 21 -11.65 1.10 -7.54
N GLU A 22 -11.68 1.98 -8.54
CA GLU A 22 -11.74 3.45 -8.37
C GLU A 22 -12.92 3.89 -7.48
N ALA A 23 -14.11 3.33 -7.73
CA ALA A 23 -15.34 3.67 -7.03
C ALA A 23 -15.67 2.74 -5.86
N GLN A 24 -14.85 1.71 -5.60
CA GLN A 24 -15.12 0.74 -4.56
C GLN A 24 -14.74 1.28 -3.17
N PRO A 25 -15.51 0.95 -2.12
CA PRO A 25 -15.09 1.21 -0.76
C PRO A 25 -13.87 0.35 -0.46
N ILE A 26 -12.78 1.00 -0.05
CA ILE A 26 -11.54 0.34 0.38
C ILE A 26 -11.22 0.87 1.77
N ALA A 27 -11.00 -0.06 2.71
CA ALA A 27 -10.67 0.20 4.09
C ALA A 27 -9.29 -0.37 4.43
N ARG A 28 -8.69 0.11 5.52
CA ARG A 28 -7.40 -0.38 6.03
C ARG A 28 -7.37 -1.89 6.28
N ALA A 29 -8.52 -2.47 6.63
CA ALA A 29 -8.63 -3.90 6.94
C ALA A 29 -8.62 -4.78 5.68
N ASP A 30 -8.77 -4.20 4.49
CA ASP A 30 -8.87 -4.96 3.26
C ASP A 30 -7.51 -5.49 2.81
N SER A 31 -7.54 -6.73 2.33
CA SER A 31 -6.43 -7.38 1.64
C SER A 31 -6.45 -6.97 0.17
N MET A 32 -5.31 -6.54 -0.37
CA MET A 32 -5.16 -6.27 -1.81
C MET A 32 -5.54 -7.51 -2.64
N ALA A 33 -5.16 -8.71 -2.19
CA ALA A 33 -5.48 -9.95 -2.89
C ALA A 33 -6.99 -10.22 -2.90
N ASP A 34 -7.69 -9.92 -1.80
CA ASP A 34 -9.15 -10.11 -1.71
C ASP A 34 -9.91 -9.08 -2.54
N LEU A 35 -9.30 -7.91 -2.79
CA LEU A 35 -9.77 -6.90 -3.75
C LEU A 35 -9.50 -7.29 -5.21
N GLY A 36 -8.83 -8.42 -5.46
CA GLY A 36 -8.49 -8.88 -6.81
C GLY A 36 -7.21 -8.28 -7.38
N VAL A 37 -6.44 -7.53 -6.58
CA VAL A 37 -5.15 -6.98 -7.00
C VAL A 37 -4.14 -8.11 -7.14
N ASP A 38 -3.53 -8.22 -8.32
CA ASP A 38 -2.57 -9.25 -8.61
C ASP A 38 -1.15 -8.92 -8.09
N SER A 39 -0.20 -9.83 -8.33
CA SER A 39 1.18 -9.66 -7.84
C SER A 39 1.98 -8.55 -8.53
N ILE A 40 1.67 -8.25 -9.79
CA ILE A 40 2.33 -7.22 -10.59
C ILE A 40 1.80 -5.86 -10.13
N GLU A 41 0.47 -5.70 -10.13
CA GLU A 41 -0.21 -4.50 -9.66
C GLU A 41 0.18 -4.16 -8.22
N ARG A 42 0.21 -5.15 -7.32
CA ARG A 42 0.66 -4.95 -5.94
C ARG A 42 2.09 -4.42 -5.86
N SER A 43 2.98 -4.88 -6.72
CA SER A 43 4.37 -4.40 -6.73
C SER A 43 4.46 -2.96 -7.22
N GLU A 44 3.67 -2.60 -8.22
CA GLU A 44 3.56 -1.22 -8.73
C GLU A 44 2.99 -0.27 -7.68
N ILE A 45 1.89 -0.66 -7.02
CA ILE A 45 1.25 0.12 -5.94
C ILE A 45 2.25 0.38 -4.80
N ILE A 46 2.98 -0.65 -4.37
CA ILE A 46 3.96 -0.49 -3.30
C ILE A 46 5.09 0.44 -3.74
N LEU A 47 5.60 0.29 -4.96
CA LEU A 47 6.67 1.14 -5.48
C LEU A 47 6.22 2.61 -5.57
N ALA A 48 5.05 2.86 -6.16
CA ALA A 48 4.47 4.20 -6.25
C ALA A 48 4.24 4.82 -4.86
N THR A 49 3.77 4.02 -3.89
CA THR A 49 3.64 4.46 -2.49
C THR A 49 4.99 4.85 -1.92
N LEU A 50 6.04 4.03 -2.09
CA LEU A 50 7.39 4.31 -1.59
C LEU A 50 7.95 5.63 -2.18
N GLU A 51 7.73 5.86 -3.47
CA GLU A 51 8.10 7.10 -4.15
C GLU A 51 7.33 8.30 -3.60
N ALA A 52 6.01 8.19 -3.47
CA ALA A 52 5.14 9.25 -2.94
C ALA A 52 5.52 9.68 -1.52
N ILE A 53 6.01 8.74 -0.71
CA ILE A 53 6.40 9.01 0.68
C ILE A 53 7.91 9.25 0.86
N GLY A 54 8.69 9.16 -0.22
CA GLY A 54 10.15 9.36 -0.20
C GLY A 54 10.94 8.29 0.55
N LEU A 55 10.39 7.08 0.71
CA LEU A 55 11.03 6.00 1.48
C LEU A 55 11.80 5.05 0.55
N LYS A 56 13.09 4.85 0.82
CA LYS A 56 13.95 3.93 0.05
C LYS A 56 14.20 2.66 0.84
N VAL A 57 13.38 1.64 0.60
CA VAL A 57 13.50 0.33 1.26
C VAL A 57 13.44 -0.81 0.25
N PRO A 58 14.23 -1.88 0.40
CA PRO A 58 14.13 -3.05 -0.48
C PRO A 58 12.77 -3.75 -0.35
N MET A 59 12.14 -4.07 -1.47
CA MET A 59 10.84 -4.78 -1.54
C MET A 59 10.81 -6.08 -0.72
N VAL A 60 11.94 -6.80 -0.67
CA VAL A 60 12.06 -8.04 0.12
C VAL A 60 11.83 -7.82 1.62
N GLN A 61 11.95 -6.59 2.12
CA GLN A 61 11.66 -6.25 3.52
C GLN A 61 10.20 -5.84 3.77
N LEU A 62 9.36 -5.86 2.73
CA LEU A 62 7.94 -5.49 2.77
C LEU A 62 7.01 -6.71 2.74
N HIS A 63 7.55 -7.91 2.95
CA HIS A 63 6.73 -9.12 3.13
C HIS A 63 6.06 -9.13 4.51
N GLY A 64 4.92 -9.81 4.62
CA GLY A 64 4.24 -10.05 5.92
C GLY A 64 2.89 -9.37 6.10
N PRO A 65 2.69 -8.09 5.73
CA PRO A 65 1.40 -7.44 5.84
C PRO A 65 0.28 -8.21 5.15
N ARG A 66 -0.86 -8.35 5.84
CA ARG A 66 -2.05 -9.07 5.36
C ARG A 66 -3.11 -8.14 4.79
N ASN A 67 -3.04 -6.86 5.13
CA ASN A 67 -3.97 -5.83 4.69
C ASN A 67 -3.24 -4.49 4.53
N ILE A 68 -3.96 -3.51 3.97
CA ILE A 68 -3.45 -2.17 3.69
C ILE A 68 -2.94 -1.48 4.97
N GLY A 69 -3.64 -1.64 6.09
CA GLY A 69 -3.28 -1.04 7.37
C GLY A 69 -1.96 -1.57 7.92
N GLU A 70 -1.76 -2.88 7.90
CA GLU A 70 -0.50 -3.52 8.32
C GLU A 70 0.67 -3.09 7.42
N LEU A 71 0.43 -2.90 6.12
CA LEU A 71 1.44 -2.40 5.19
C LEU A 71 1.80 -0.95 5.55
N ALA A 72 0.80 -0.11 5.80
CA ALA A 72 1.00 1.27 6.22
C ALA A 72 1.78 1.37 7.55
N ASP A 73 1.46 0.51 8.52
CA ASP A 73 2.18 0.43 9.79
C ASP A 73 3.64 0.03 9.61
N LEU A 74 3.90 -0.96 8.74
CA LEU A 74 5.26 -1.38 8.41
C LEU A 74 6.07 -0.25 7.75
N LEU A 75 5.48 0.45 6.78
CA LEU A 75 6.13 1.57 6.10
C LEU A 75 6.39 2.74 7.05
N HIS A 76 5.43 3.06 7.92
CA HIS A 76 5.59 4.07 8.96
C HIS A 76 6.74 3.70 9.91
N ALA A 77 6.81 2.45 10.37
CA ALA A 77 7.89 1.98 11.23
C ALA A 77 9.26 2.11 10.53
N LYS A 78 9.35 1.72 9.25
CA LYS A 78 10.57 1.88 8.46
C LYS A 78 10.98 3.33 8.23
N SER A 79 10.03 4.26 8.13
CA SER A 79 10.33 5.70 7.98
C SER A 79 10.93 6.35 9.23
N LYS A 80 10.85 5.66 10.38
CA LYS A 80 11.41 6.13 11.67
C LYS A 80 12.73 5.47 12.05
N ALA A 81 13.15 4.47 11.29
CA ALA A 81 14.40 3.73 11.50
C ALA A 81 15.55 4.41 10.74
#